data_AF-E1LDW9-F1
#
_entry.id   AF-E1LDW9-F1
#
_cell.length_a   1.000
_cell.length_b   1.000
_cell.length_c   1.000
_cell.angle_alpha   90.00
_cell.angle_beta   90.00
_cell.angle_gamma   90.00
#
_symmetry.space_group_name_H-M   'P 1'
#
loop_
_entity.id
_entity.type
_entity.pdbx_description
1 polymer ?
#
loop_
_entity_poly.entity_id
_entity_poly.type
_entity_poly.pdbx_seq_one_letter_code
_entity_poly.pdbx_strand_id
1 'polypeptide(L)'
;MPVIVTPLAIESDYIGNRDYLICLYKNNKESYRIDQIQDIALLNNTSDINKDILTSKCKLRHRFELRFYKDTNYDLIRNRFLNIFRNFLIEQQTDTIEYEDFVLQTNDGQLIVPILRTFLPYIHIRSTIPVSLFTRFIKDLNDTQKPFQLQEKNKDSTNKYIKGTEESSKEATFVDPLLNELSSIIFLTQYRIQQDLINGHTYSTDDLKFICKNRPLRNPNEPELENDVFELSITKNLIINDNKKLLPLFKHLPKTIITTAEHKFIKDLIMDERVNWMLSPILQTKLIEATQSIENTLPDTLWHNKTITTDESLNTIESLTICHNAIINEESILCEHNDKNIELLPYKLEYNVATNGFNILAYSIANQTFEYYSINTLNSITAIEPSISIDLNSRYLKDFENEQLSATFEIYDIKNAIDRCFTAFTNYEITGNEIIPNSNIYTITVPFKTYQQKDLINRLLSLGSAIHVKAPDVLANQINQIFIKAIERHTSQ
;
A
#
# COMPACT_ATOMS: atom_id res chain seq x y z
N MET A 1 -20.02 27.28 13.48
CA MET A 1 -19.86 27.45 14.94
C MET A 1 -18.49 26.91 15.30
N PRO A 2 -17.63 27.68 15.98
CA PRO A 2 -16.33 27.18 16.44
C PRO A 2 -16.54 26.05 17.45
N VAL A 3 -15.79 24.96 17.27
CA VAL A 3 -15.81 23.79 18.17
C VAL A 3 -14.53 23.84 18.99
N ILE A 4 -14.67 23.89 20.32
CA ILE A 4 -13.52 23.83 21.23
C ILE A 4 -13.27 22.37 21.55
N VAL A 5 -12.06 21.90 21.23
CA VAL A 5 -11.65 20.52 21.45
C VAL A 5 -10.26 20.46 22.08
N THR A 6 -9.99 19.40 22.83
CA THR A 6 -8.63 19.08 23.28
C THR A 6 -8.03 18.05 22.33
N PRO A 7 -6.99 18.39 21.54
CA PRO A 7 -6.38 17.45 20.60
C PRO A 7 -5.71 16.30 21.35
N LEU A 8 -5.87 15.08 20.83
CA LEU A 8 -5.28 13.87 21.39
C LEU A 8 -4.26 13.23 20.43
N ALA A 9 -4.63 13.09 19.16
CA ALA A 9 -3.79 12.46 18.15
C ALA A 9 -4.21 12.89 16.73
N ILE A 10 -3.33 12.65 15.76
CA ILE A 10 -3.65 12.69 14.33
C ILE A 10 -3.55 11.25 13.81
N GLU A 11 -4.64 10.76 13.22
CA GLU A 11 -4.72 9.45 12.60
C GLU A 11 -4.94 9.61 11.09
N SER A 12 -4.19 8.87 10.28
CA SER A 12 -4.26 8.95 8.82
C SER A 12 -4.94 7.70 8.23
N ASP A 13 -5.83 7.92 7.26
CA ASP A 13 -6.35 6.89 6.37
C ASP A 13 -5.68 7.03 5.00
N TYR A 14 -4.77 6.10 4.70
CA TYR A 14 -4.03 6.07 3.45
C TYR A 14 -4.90 5.72 2.23
N ILE A 15 -5.98 4.93 2.40
CA ILE A 15 -6.85 4.56 1.27
C ILE A 15 -7.73 5.74 0.86
N GLY A 16 -8.28 6.46 1.83
CA GLY A 16 -9.07 7.66 1.58
C GLY A 16 -8.23 8.91 1.32
N ASN A 17 -6.92 8.85 1.56
CA ASN A 17 -6.00 9.98 1.65
C ASN A 17 -6.56 11.09 2.57
N ARG A 18 -6.91 10.70 3.81
CA ARG A 18 -7.58 11.58 4.78
C ARG A 18 -6.89 11.54 6.13
N ASP A 19 -6.63 12.71 6.68
CA ASP A 19 -6.18 12.85 8.04
C ASP A 19 -7.34 13.22 8.97
N TYR A 20 -7.31 12.65 10.17
CA TYR A 20 -8.31 12.84 11.21
C TYR A 20 -7.64 13.41 12.46
N LEU A 21 -8.23 14.46 13.00
CA LEU A 21 -7.96 14.95 14.34
C LEU A 21 -8.81 14.15 15.33
N ILE A 22 -8.14 13.37 16.18
CA ILE A 22 -8.75 12.71 17.34
C ILE A 22 -8.68 13.67 18.51
N CYS A 23 -9.81 13.96 19.14
CA CYS A 23 -9.89 14.98 20.18
C CYS A 23 -10.96 14.68 21.23
N LEU A 24 -10.91 15.40 22.35
CA LEU A 24 -12.00 15.43 23.33
C LEU A 24 -12.90 16.63 23.03
N TYR A 25 -14.17 16.36 22.75
CA TYR A 25 -15.22 17.37 22.68
C TYR A 25 -16.21 17.12 23.81
N LYS A 26 -16.34 18.08 24.75
CA LYS A 26 -17.21 17.95 25.94
C LYS A 26 -16.96 16.63 26.70
N ASN A 27 -15.70 16.28 26.93
CA ASN A 27 -15.23 15.04 27.56
C ASN A 27 -15.58 13.73 26.83
N ASN A 28 -16.08 13.78 25.59
CA ASN A 28 -16.26 12.60 24.76
C ASN A 28 -15.16 12.56 23.69
N LYS A 29 -14.61 11.36 23.46
CA LYS A 29 -13.67 11.14 22.35
C LYS A 29 -14.41 11.27 21.03
N GLU A 30 -13.95 12.18 20.18
CA GLU A 30 -14.49 12.44 18.85
C GLU A 30 -13.38 12.45 17.80
N SER A 31 -13.79 12.32 16.53
CA SER A 31 -12.91 12.43 15.37
C SER A 31 -13.46 13.50 14.41
N TYR A 32 -12.56 14.34 13.90
CA TYR A 32 -12.85 15.36 12.91
C TYR A 32 -11.90 15.21 11.73
N ARG A 33 -12.43 15.30 10.52
CA ARG A 33 -11.63 15.29 9.30
C ARG A 33 -10.86 16.60 9.15
N ILE A 34 -9.54 16.52 9.03
CA ILE A 34 -8.68 17.71 8.94
C ILE A 34 -9.00 18.54 7.69
N ASP A 35 -9.30 17.88 6.57
CA ASP A 35 -9.68 18.56 5.32
C ASP A 35 -11.03 19.32 5.39
N GLN A 36 -11.83 19.07 6.42
CA GLN A 36 -13.08 19.79 6.69
C GLN A 36 -12.92 20.93 7.70
N ILE A 37 -11.74 21.06 8.31
CA ILE A 37 -11.45 22.14 9.26
C ILE A 37 -11.10 23.39 8.46
N GLN A 38 -11.93 24.42 8.60
CA GLN A 38 -11.73 25.69 7.88
C GLN A 38 -10.65 26.57 8.51
N ASP A 39 -10.52 26.53 9.85
CA ASP A 39 -9.58 27.35 10.61
C ASP A 39 -9.25 26.69 11.95
N ILE A 40 -8.05 26.94 12.48
CA ILE A 40 -7.56 26.40 13.76
C ILE A 40 -6.93 27.54 14.56
N ALA A 41 -7.42 27.76 15.78
CA ALA A 41 -6.83 28.70 16.73
C ALA A 41 -6.49 27.99 18.04
N LEU A 42 -5.27 28.21 18.53
CA LEU A 42 -4.83 27.75 19.84
C LEU A 42 -5.46 28.62 20.93
N LEU A 43 -6.17 27.98 21.85
CA LEU A 43 -6.63 28.61 23.09
C LEU A 43 -5.58 28.32 24.17
N ASN A 44 -5.04 29.36 24.81
CA ASN A 44 -3.95 29.27 25.80
C ASN A 44 -4.33 28.58 27.14
N ASN A 45 -5.30 27.67 27.13
CA ASN A 45 -5.71 26.94 28.32
C ASN A 45 -5.03 25.56 28.37
N THR A 46 -4.05 25.43 29.25
CA THR A 46 -3.51 24.13 29.68
C THR A 46 -4.58 23.39 30.47
N SER A 47 -5.33 22.50 29.80
CA SER A 47 -6.23 21.58 30.49
C SER A 47 -5.45 20.30 30.81
N ASP A 48 -5.39 19.93 32.09
CA ASP A 48 -4.85 18.64 32.52
C ASP A 48 -5.75 17.53 31.96
N ILE A 49 -5.20 16.76 31.02
CA ILE A 49 -5.91 15.64 30.39
C ILE A 49 -5.96 14.49 31.39
N ASN A 50 -7.15 14.15 31.86
CA ASN A 50 -7.36 13.00 32.72
C ASN A 50 -7.18 11.72 31.90
N LYS A 51 -6.10 10.96 32.18
CA LYS A 51 -5.67 9.80 31.37
C LYS A 51 -6.72 8.68 31.30
N ASP A 52 -7.61 8.57 32.28
CA ASP A 52 -8.66 7.55 32.29
C ASP A 52 -9.73 7.74 31.18
N ILE A 53 -9.89 8.97 30.64
CA ILE A 53 -10.84 9.26 29.54
C ILE A 53 -10.34 8.72 28.19
N LEU A 54 -9.03 8.46 28.05
CA LEU A 54 -8.40 7.95 26.82
C LEU A 54 -8.88 6.55 26.41
N THR A 55 -9.53 5.82 27.32
CA THR A 55 -10.06 4.47 27.08
C THR A 55 -11.51 4.46 26.56
N SER A 56 -12.20 5.62 26.56
CA SER A 56 -13.58 5.71 26.03
C SER A 56 -13.59 5.55 24.51
N LYS A 57 -14.34 4.55 24.01
CA LYS A 57 -14.49 4.31 22.56
C LYS A 57 -15.18 5.52 21.92
N CYS A 58 -14.66 5.99 20.77
CA CYS A 58 -15.32 7.01 19.95
C CYS A 58 -16.77 6.61 19.66
N LYS A 59 -17.70 7.56 19.77
CA LYS A 59 -19.10 7.33 19.42
C LYS A 59 -19.23 7.10 17.92
N LEU A 60 -19.54 5.86 17.52
CA LEU A 60 -19.78 5.49 16.12
C LEU A 60 -21.00 6.25 15.58
N ARG A 61 -20.78 7.09 14.57
CA ARG A 61 -21.79 8.01 13.99
C ARG A 61 -22.60 7.37 12.87
N HIS A 62 -22.06 6.33 12.25
CA HIS A 62 -22.61 5.70 11.07
C HIS A 62 -22.91 4.24 11.31
N ARG A 63 -24.05 3.78 10.78
CA ARG A 63 -24.49 2.38 10.82
C ARG A 63 -24.89 1.97 9.42
N PHE A 64 -24.46 0.78 9.01
CA PHE A 64 -24.80 0.15 7.74
C PHE A 64 -25.46 -1.18 8.02
N GLU A 65 -26.64 -1.40 7.43
CA GLU A 65 -27.29 -2.70 7.42
C GLU A 65 -27.00 -3.35 6.07
N LEU A 66 -26.26 -4.44 6.10
CA LEU A 66 -25.70 -5.10 4.93
C LEU A 66 -26.34 -6.48 4.81
N ARG A 67 -26.61 -6.88 3.57
CA ARG A 67 -26.97 -8.25 3.19
C ARG A 67 -25.89 -8.80 2.28
N PHE A 68 -25.41 -9.99 2.60
CA PHE A 68 -24.35 -10.67 1.88
C PHE A 68 -24.89 -11.96 1.26
N TYR A 69 -24.97 -12.01 -0.07
CA TYR A 69 -25.54 -13.16 -0.78
C TYR A 69 -24.54 -14.31 -0.89
N LYS A 70 -25.02 -15.55 -0.64
CA LYS A 70 -24.25 -16.80 -0.71
C LYS A 70 -24.12 -17.32 -2.15
N ASP A 71 -23.50 -16.51 -3.01
CA ASP A 71 -23.18 -16.88 -4.39
C ASP A 71 -21.91 -17.76 -4.49
N THR A 72 -21.50 -18.12 -5.71
CA THR A 72 -20.23 -18.81 -5.97
C THR A 72 -19.05 -18.08 -5.32
N ASN A 73 -18.14 -18.81 -4.67
CA ASN A 73 -17.00 -18.28 -3.91
C ASN A 73 -17.37 -17.42 -2.68
N TYR A 74 -18.59 -17.59 -2.15
CA TYR A 74 -19.08 -16.84 -0.98
C TYR A 74 -18.08 -16.85 0.18
N ASP A 75 -17.63 -18.03 0.63
CA ASP A 75 -16.78 -18.15 1.82
C ASP A 75 -15.49 -17.34 1.70
N LEU A 76 -14.86 -17.37 0.51
CA LEU A 76 -13.66 -16.58 0.22
C LEU A 76 -13.95 -15.07 0.32
N ILE A 77 -15.04 -14.60 -0.28
CA ILE A 77 -15.40 -13.18 -0.33
C ILE A 77 -15.86 -12.68 1.04
N ARG A 78 -16.56 -13.53 1.80
CA ARG A 78 -16.97 -13.30 3.19
C ARG A 78 -15.77 -13.22 4.14
N ASN A 79 -14.83 -14.17 4.05
CA ASN A 79 -13.62 -14.16 4.88
C ASN A 79 -12.77 -12.92 4.60
N ARG A 80 -12.62 -12.54 3.32
CA ARG A 80 -11.98 -11.28 2.95
C ARG A 80 -12.70 -10.07 3.55
N PHE A 81 -14.03 -10.03 3.51
CA PHE A 81 -14.84 -8.96 4.11
C PHE A 81 -14.59 -8.84 5.61
N LEU A 82 -14.69 -9.94 6.35
CA LEU A 82 -14.47 -9.95 7.79
C LEU A 82 -13.03 -9.58 8.16
N ASN A 83 -12.04 -10.01 7.37
CA ASN A 83 -10.64 -9.64 7.62
C ASN A 83 -10.40 -8.15 7.38
N ILE A 84 -10.86 -7.60 6.25
CA ILE A 84 -10.73 -6.18 5.91
C ILE A 84 -11.35 -5.30 7.00
N PHE A 85 -12.50 -5.70 7.53
CA PHE A 85 -13.23 -4.95 8.55
C PHE A 85 -13.07 -5.51 9.97
N ARG A 86 -12.03 -6.28 10.27
CA ARG A 86 -11.85 -6.94 11.58
C ARG A 86 -11.78 -5.99 12.78
N ASN A 87 -11.35 -4.75 12.54
CA ASN A 87 -11.27 -3.70 13.57
C ASN A 87 -12.59 -2.90 13.70
N PHE A 88 -13.58 -3.18 12.85
CA PHE A 88 -14.89 -2.55 12.91
C PHE A 88 -15.84 -3.33 13.80
N LEU A 89 -16.81 -2.63 14.37
CA LEU A 89 -17.92 -3.29 15.04
C LEU A 89 -18.85 -3.87 13.98
N ILE A 90 -18.69 -5.17 13.72
CA ILE A 90 -19.55 -5.98 12.84
C ILE A 90 -20.31 -7.00 13.68
N GLU A 91 -21.62 -7.01 13.54
CA GLU A 91 -22.51 -7.98 14.18
C GLU A 91 -23.30 -8.74 13.11
N GLN A 92 -23.17 -10.06 13.10
CA GLN A 92 -24.02 -10.93 12.28
C GLN A 92 -25.42 -10.99 12.92
N GLN A 93 -26.46 -10.69 12.14
CA GLN A 93 -27.84 -10.63 12.61
C GLN A 93 -28.63 -11.87 12.20
N THR A 94 -28.51 -12.28 10.94
CA THR A 94 -29.22 -13.43 10.40
C THR A 94 -28.30 -14.26 9.53
N ASP A 95 -28.57 -15.56 9.52
CA ASP A 95 -27.91 -16.54 8.66
C ASP A 95 -28.96 -17.41 8.00
N THR A 96 -29.01 -17.38 6.68
CA THR A 96 -29.93 -18.18 5.87
C THR A 96 -29.14 -18.96 4.82
N ILE A 97 -29.85 -19.82 4.08
CA ILE A 97 -29.26 -20.56 2.96
C ILE A 97 -28.83 -19.62 1.83
N GLU A 98 -29.53 -18.50 1.63
CA GLU A 98 -29.32 -17.59 0.50
C GLU A 98 -28.45 -16.37 0.84
N TYR A 99 -28.45 -15.93 2.10
CA TYR A 99 -27.74 -14.73 2.53
C TYR A 99 -27.43 -14.70 4.03
N GLU A 100 -26.47 -13.86 4.40
CA GLU A 100 -26.20 -13.43 5.79
C GLU A 100 -26.40 -11.91 5.90
N ASP A 101 -27.07 -11.45 6.96
CA ASP A 101 -27.19 -10.01 7.24
C ASP A 101 -26.17 -9.59 8.31
N PHE A 102 -25.48 -8.48 8.06
CA PHE A 102 -24.49 -7.87 8.96
C PHE A 102 -24.87 -6.42 9.30
N VAL A 103 -24.52 -6.01 10.50
CA VAL A 103 -24.53 -4.61 10.91
C VAL A 103 -23.10 -4.14 11.07
N LEU A 104 -22.70 -3.13 10.29
CA LEU A 104 -21.39 -2.50 10.38
C LEU A 104 -21.52 -1.09 10.95
N GLN A 105 -20.72 -0.75 11.96
CA GLN A 105 -20.70 0.60 12.56
C GLN A 105 -19.32 1.27 12.39
N THR A 106 -19.33 2.56 12.04
CA THR A 106 -18.11 3.36 11.78
C THR A 106 -18.29 4.83 12.18
N ASN A 107 -17.18 5.55 12.32
CA ASN A 107 -17.17 7.00 12.50
C ASN A 107 -17.33 7.78 11.19
N ASP A 108 -16.86 7.24 10.06
CA ASP A 108 -16.95 7.89 8.74
C ASP A 108 -17.51 6.92 7.69
N GLY A 109 -18.82 7.01 7.43
CA GLY A 109 -19.45 6.19 6.40
C GLY A 109 -19.06 6.54 4.97
N GLN A 110 -18.49 7.74 4.70
CA GLN A 110 -18.07 8.10 3.34
C GLN A 110 -16.83 7.35 2.89
N LEU A 111 -16.07 6.86 3.85
CA LEU A 111 -14.82 6.14 3.66
C LEU A 111 -15.05 4.63 3.48
N ILE A 112 -16.09 4.09 4.11
CA ILE A 112 -16.44 2.66 3.99
C ILE A 112 -17.15 2.35 2.67
N VAL A 113 -17.91 3.32 2.12
CA VAL A 113 -18.67 3.12 0.87
C VAL A 113 -17.79 2.66 -0.32
N PRO A 114 -16.65 3.31 -0.64
CA PRO A 114 -15.73 2.80 -1.67
C PRO A 114 -15.27 1.36 -1.45
N ILE A 115 -14.98 0.97 -0.21
CA ILE A 115 -14.54 -0.39 0.14
C ILE A 115 -15.68 -1.38 -0.05
N LEU A 116 -16.90 -1.05 0.39
CA LEU A 116 -18.10 -1.88 0.19
C LEU A 116 -18.39 -2.14 -1.31
N ARG A 117 -18.09 -1.20 -2.20
CA ARG A 117 -18.24 -1.40 -3.66
C ARG A 117 -17.36 -2.54 -4.19
N THR A 118 -16.21 -2.79 -3.58
CA THR A 118 -15.29 -3.87 -3.99
C THR A 118 -15.86 -5.27 -3.74
N PHE A 119 -16.93 -5.37 -2.95
CA PHE A 119 -17.66 -6.61 -2.68
C PHE A 119 -18.93 -6.76 -3.53
N LEU A 120 -19.18 -5.86 -4.49
CA LEU A 120 -20.25 -6.07 -5.45
C LEU A 120 -19.94 -7.30 -6.32
N PRO A 121 -20.94 -8.10 -6.70
CA PRO A 121 -22.37 -7.93 -6.42
C PRO A 121 -22.83 -8.62 -5.11
N TYR A 122 -21.92 -9.20 -4.31
CA TYR A 122 -22.25 -9.99 -3.13
C TYR A 122 -22.91 -9.18 -2.01
N ILE A 123 -22.58 -7.89 -1.88
CA ILE A 123 -23.16 -7.01 -0.88
C ILE A 123 -24.35 -6.21 -1.42
N HIS A 124 -25.39 -6.13 -0.61
CA HIS A 124 -26.51 -5.20 -0.71
C HIS A 124 -26.56 -4.33 0.56
N ILE A 125 -26.52 -3.01 0.40
CA ILE A 125 -26.74 -2.09 1.52
C ILE A 125 -28.26 -1.90 1.66
N ARG A 126 -28.85 -2.42 2.74
CA ARG A 126 -30.29 -2.33 2.99
C ARG A 126 -30.70 -0.96 3.53
N SER A 127 -29.88 -0.40 4.42
CA SER A 127 -30.12 0.90 5.03
C SER A 127 -28.83 1.49 5.59
N THR A 128 -28.80 2.81 5.77
CA THR A 128 -27.72 3.50 6.46
C THR A 128 -28.25 4.55 7.43
N ILE A 129 -27.49 4.80 8.50
CA ILE A 129 -27.61 5.98 9.34
C ILE A 129 -26.34 6.81 9.13
N PRO A 130 -26.44 8.07 8.64
CA PRO A 130 -27.65 8.73 8.16
C PRO A 130 -28.10 8.18 6.79
N VAL A 131 -29.39 8.36 6.47
CA VAL A 131 -30.01 7.86 5.22
C VAL A 131 -29.38 8.46 3.96
N SER A 132 -28.79 9.66 4.06
CA SER A 132 -28.12 10.34 2.95
C SER A 132 -26.98 9.52 2.32
N LEU A 133 -26.31 8.66 3.09
CA LEU A 133 -25.27 7.77 2.55
C LEU A 133 -25.86 6.70 1.64
N PHE A 134 -26.95 6.05 2.04
CA PHE A 134 -27.69 5.09 1.23
C PHE A 134 -28.19 5.75 -0.07
N THR A 135 -28.85 6.90 0.03
CA THR A 135 -29.32 7.63 -1.16
C THR A 135 -28.18 7.98 -2.12
N ARG A 136 -27.03 8.42 -1.58
CA ARG A 136 -25.84 8.73 -2.39
C ARG A 136 -25.27 7.48 -3.05
N PHE A 137 -25.20 6.37 -2.32
CA PHE A 137 -24.71 5.09 -2.85
C PHE A 137 -25.58 4.58 -3.99
N ILE A 138 -26.91 4.57 -3.83
CA ILE A 138 -27.85 4.14 -4.88
C ILE A 138 -27.76 5.06 -6.11
N LYS A 139 -27.68 6.38 -5.90
CA LYS A 139 -27.49 7.32 -7.01
C LYS A 139 -26.19 7.01 -7.77
N ASP A 140 -25.09 6.88 -7.04
CA ASP A 140 -23.77 6.57 -7.58
C ASP A 140 -23.78 5.24 -8.36
N LEU A 141 -24.39 4.19 -7.81
CA LEU A 141 -24.52 2.90 -8.47
C LEU A 141 -25.29 3.01 -9.79
N ASN A 142 -26.41 3.73 -9.82
CA ASN A 142 -27.18 3.97 -11.05
C ASN A 142 -26.43 4.83 -12.06
N ASP A 143 -25.61 5.78 -11.60
CA ASP A 143 -24.81 6.64 -12.46
C ASP A 143 -23.67 5.86 -13.15
N THR A 144 -23.26 4.69 -12.64
CA THR A 144 -22.26 3.82 -13.33
C THR A 144 -22.72 3.37 -14.73
N GLN A 145 -24.03 3.28 -14.95
CA GLN A 145 -24.63 2.83 -16.21
C GLN A 145 -24.89 3.98 -17.20
N LYS A 146 -24.67 5.23 -16.78
CA LYS A 146 -24.90 6.41 -17.62
C LYS A 146 -23.58 6.83 -18.27
N PRO A 147 -23.59 7.29 -19.54
CA PRO A 147 -22.39 7.87 -20.14
C PRO A 147 -22.00 9.17 -19.40
N PHE A 148 -20.71 9.52 -19.42
CA PHE A 148 -20.28 10.83 -18.94
C PHE A 148 -20.95 11.93 -19.75
N GLN A 149 -21.65 12.84 -19.06
CA GLN A 149 -22.16 14.06 -19.64
C GLN A 149 -21.12 15.16 -19.42
N LEU A 150 -20.61 15.73 -20.51
CA LEU A 150 -19.77 16.93 -20.47
C LEU A 150 -20.54 18.04 -19.75
N GLN A 151 -20.09 18.45 -18.57
CA GLN A 151 -20.59 19.66 -17.92
C GLN A 151 -19.59 20.79 -18.12
N GLU A 152 -20.06 21.91 -18.66
CA GLU A 152 -19.27 23.14 -18.69
C GLU A 152 -18.99 23.63 -17.27
N LYS A 153 -17.78 24.16 -17.07
CA LYS A 153 -17.25 24.57 -15.77
C LYS A 153 -18.17 25.62 -15.10
N ASN A 154 -18.75 25.30 -13.95
CA ASN A 154 -19.19 26.35 -13.02
C ASN A 154 -17.93 26.94 -12.36
N LYS A 155 -17.79 28.27 -12.44
CA LYS A 155 -16.60 29.06 -12.07
C LYS A 155 -16.10 28.96 -10.61
N ASP A 156 -16.75 28.18 -9.75
CA ASP A 156 -16.48 28.18 -8.30
C ASP A 156 -15.76 26.94 -7.75
N SER A 157 -15.28 26.02 -8.59
CA SER A 157 -14.24 25.10 -8.13
C SER A 157 -12.90 25.82 -8.25
N THR A 158 -12.41 26.37 -7.13
CA THR A 158 -11.01 26.69 -6.97
C THR A 158 -10.20 25.42 -7.20
N ASN A 159 -9.80 25.23 -8.44
CA ASN A 159 -8.85 24.22 -8.87
C ASN A 159 -7.56 24.45 -8.07
N LYS A 160 -7.40 23.78 -6.93
CA LYS A 160 -6.08 23.40 -6.40
C LYS A 160 -5.52 22.23 -7.22
N TYR A 161 -5.65 22.32 -8.54
CA TYR A 161 -4.66 21.70 -9.40
C TYR A 161 -3.48 22.64 -9.31
N ILE A 162 -2.38 22.17 -8.72
CA ILE A 162 -1.07 22.69 -9.09
C ILE A 162 -1.00 22.39 -10.60
N LYS A 163 -1.48 23.34 -11.41
CA LYS A 163 -1.05 23.42 -12.80
C LYS A 163 0.46 23.40 -12.69
N GLY A 164 1.09 22.40 -13.30
CA GLY A 164 2.49 22.52 -13.66
C GLY A 164 2.61 23.84 -14.40
N THR A 165 3.11 24.84 -13.69
CA THR A 165 3.52 26.09 -14.29
C THR A 165 4.52 25.69 -15.35
N GLU A 166 4.23 26.06 -16.60
CA GLU A 166 5.23 26.21 -17.64
C GLU A 166 6.50 26.73 -16.97
N GLU A 167 7.59 26.00 -17.17
CA GLU A 167 8.88 26.20 -16.51
C GLU A 167 9.34 27.66 -16.64
N SER A 168 8.93 28.50 -15.70
CA SER A 168 9.73 29.65 -15.31
C SER A 168 10.79 29.09 -14.38
N SER A 169 11.90 28.70 -14.98
CA SER A 169 13.16 28.39 -14.32
C SER A 169 13.38 29.31 -13.10
N LYS A 170 13.78 28.68 -11.98
CA LYS A 170 14.33 29.27 -10.74
C LYS A 170 13.33 29.46 -9.59
N GLU A 171 12.96 28.35 -8.99
CA GLU A 171 13.14 28.16 -7.54
C GLU A 171 13.34 26.66 -7.32
N ALA A 172 14.53 26.19 -7.69
CA ALA A 172 14.95 24.86 -7.27
C ALA A 172 15.00 24.89 -5.75
N THR A 173 14.14 24.09 -5.09
CA THR A 173 14.42 23.58 -3.76
C THR A 173 15.89 23.19 -3.75
N PHE A 174 16.72 23.93 -3.03
CA PHE A 174 18.15 23.70 -2.95
C PHE A 174 18.36 22.42 -2.14
N VAL A 175 18.14 21.28 -2.79
CA VAL A 175 18.64 20.00 -2.31
C VAL A 175 20.14 20.11 -2.53
N ASP A 176 20.90 20.19 -1.44
CA ASP A 176 22.35 20.24 -1.50
C ASP A 176 22.83 19.08 -2.39
N PRO A 177 23.45 19.35 -3.55
CA PRO A 177 23.90 18.30 -4.47
C PRO A 177 24.81 17.29 -3.76
N LEU A 178 25.58 17.75 -2.76
CA LEU A 178 26.44 16.88 -1.96
C LEU A 178 25.62 15.90 -1.10
N LEU A 179 24.50 16.34 -0.53
CA LEU A 179 23.63 15.47 0.28
C LEU A 179 22.99 14.38 -0.60
N ASN A 180 22.56 14.75 -1.82
CA ASN A 180 22.01 13.80 -2.78
C ASN A 180 23.07 12.75 -3.21
N GLU A 181 24.31 13.19 -3.44
CA GLU A 181 25.43 12.29 -3.76
C GLU A 181 25.81 11.38 -2.59
N LEU A 182 25.88 11.90 -1.36
CA LEU A 182 26.20 11.13 -0.15
C LEU A 182 25.12 10.12 0.24
N SER A 183 23.86 10.41 -0.10
CA SER A 183 22.73 9.49 0.12
C SER A 183 22.51 8.54 -1.07
N SER A 184 23.25 8.72 -2.16
CA SER A 184 23.14 7.83 -3.32
C SER A 184 23.56 6.40 -2.97
N ILE A 185 22.84 5.43 -3.54
CA ILE A 185 23.17 4.01 -3.39
C ILE A 185 24.58 3.70 -3.90
N ILE A 186 25.04 4.48 -4.89
CA ILE A 186 26.38 4.40 -5.48
C ILE A 186 27.41 4.69 -4.40
N PHE A 187 27.32 5.86 -3.77
CA PHE A 187 28.23 6.26 -2.73
C PHE A 187 28.26 5.24 -1.58
N LEU A 188 27.09 4.82 -1.09
CA LEU A 188 27.00 3.83 -0.01
C LEU A 188 27.65 2.49 -0.37
N THR A 189 27.44 2.00 -1.60
CA THR A 189 28.05 0.77 -2.09
C THR A 189 29.57 0.88 -2.16
N GLN A 190 30.09 2.00 -2.70
CA GLN A 190 31.53 2.25 -2.77
C GLN A 190 32.15 2.41 -1.38
N TYR A 191 31.48 3.15 -0.50
CA TYR A 191 31.91 3.36 0.88
C TYR A 191 32.03 2.02 1.62
N ARG A 192 31.04 1.13 1.47
CA ARG A 192 31.07 -0.23 2.02
C ARG A 192 32.26 -1.04 1.48
N ILE A 193 32.47 -1.04 0.17
CA ILE A 193 33.61 -1.76 -0.45
C ILE A 193 34.95 -1.26 0.11
N GLN A 194 35.13 0.07 0.21
CA GLN A 194 36.34 0.64 0.80
C GLN A 194 36.50 0.23 2.27
N GLN A 195 35.42 0.28 3.04
CA GLN A 195 35.45 -0.06 4.47
C GLN A 195 35.81 -1.52 4.70
N ASP A 196 35.24 -2.43 3.90
CA ASP A 196 35.54 -3.85 3.94
C ASP A 196 37.02 -4.12 3.61
N LEU A 197 37.54 -3.48 2.56
CA LEU A 197 38.95 -3.57 2.18
C LEU A 197 39.88 -3.02 3.28
N ILE A 198 39.51 -1.92 3.94
CA ILE A 198 40.24 -1.36 5.09
C ILE A 198 40.23 -2.34 6.27
N ASN A 199 39.11 -3.03 6.49
CA ASN A 199 38.95 -4.05 7.54
C ASN A 199 39.61 -5.40 7.19
N GLY A 200 40.24 -5.51 6.01
CA GLY A 200 40.99 -6.70 5.58
C GLY A 200 40.17 -7.75 4.85
N HIS A 201 38.92 -7.46 4.48
CA HIS A 201 38.17 -8.30 3.55
C HIS A 201 38.82 -8.25 2.17
N THR A 202 38.77 -9.36 1.44
CA THR A 202 39.35 -9.46 0.10
C THR A 202 38.26 -9.65 -0.94
N TYR A 203 38.31 -8.85 -2.00
CA TYR A 203 37.44 -8.98 -3.16
C TYR A 203 38.25 -9.36 -4.40
N SER A 204 37.63 -10.11 -5.30
CA SER A 204 38.03 -10.27 -6.69
C SER A 204 37.31 -9.26 -7.58
N THR A 205 37.74 -9.12 -8.83
CA THR A 205 37.04 -8.29 -9.81
C THR A 205 35.64 -8.80 -10.14
N ASP A 206 35.41 -10.11 -10.02
CA ASP A 206 34.10 -10.69 -10.28
C ASP A 206 33.17 -10.50 -9.08
N ASP A 207 33.70 -10.50 -7.85
CA ASP A 207 32.92 -10.11 -6.66
C ASP A 207 32.42 -8.68 -6.76
N LEU A 208 33.25 -7.75 -7.23
CA LEU A 208 32.83 -6.36 -7.42
C LEU A 208 31.74 -6.21 -8.48
N LYS A 209 31.86 -6.94 -9.60
CA LYS A 209 30.80 -6.95 -10.62
C LYS A 209 29.51 -7.50 -10.03
N PHE A 210 29.60 -8.58 -9.26
CA PHE A 210 28.45 -9.18 -8.60
C PHE A 210 27.80 -8.20 -7.60
N ILE A 211 28.60 -7.50 -6.79
CA ILE A 211 28.12 -6.51 -5.82
C ILE A 211 27.43 -5.33 -6.53
N CYS A 212 28.03 -4.79 -7.60
CA CYS A 212 27.42 -3.69 -8.36
C CYS A 212 26.13 -4.12 -9.06
N LYS A 213 26.09 -5.35 -9.59
CA LYS A 213 24.90 -5.91 -10.25
C LYS A 213 23.76 -6.19 -9.27
N ASN A 214 24.08 -6.61 -8.05
CA ASN A 214 23.12 -6.98 -7.02
C ASN A 214 23.10 -5.99 -5.85
N ARG A 215 23.35 -4.70 -6.12
CA ARG A 215 23.37 -3.67 -5.07
C ARG A 215 21.96 -3.50 -4.47
N PRO A 216 21.85 -3.07 -3.20
CA PRO A 216 20.56 -2.86 -2.56
C PRO A 216 19.69 -1.89 -3.37
N LEU A 217 18.37 -2.10 -3.39
CA LEU A 217 17.37 -1.28 -4.12
C LEU A 217 17.45 -1.32 -5.65
N ARG A 218 18.44 -1.99 -6.26
CA ARG A 218 18.42 -2.27 -7.70
C ARG A 218 17.49 -3.43 -7.95
N ASN A 219 16.48 -3.22 -8.80
CA ASN A 219 15.65 -4.30 -9.29
C ASN A 219 16.48 -5.15 -10.28
N PRO A 220 16.75 -6.43 -10.00
CA PRO A 220 17.55 -7.27 -10.88
C PRO A 220 16.89 -7.50 -12.25
N ASN A 221 15.59 -7.20 -12.35
CA ASN A 221 14.77 -7.36 -13.55
C ASN A 221 14.66 -6.06 -14.37
N GLU A 222 15.19 -4.94 -13.89
CA GLU A 222 15.23 -3.69 -14.66
C GLU A 222 16.43 -3.67 -15.62
N PRO A 223 16.27 -3.08 -16.83
CA PRO A 223 17.36 -2.97 -17.78
C PRO A 223 18.50 -2.11 -17.22
N GLU A 224 19.75 -2.48 -17.55
CA GLU A 224 20.92 -1.68 -17.17
C GLU A 224 20.85 -0.28 -17.81
N LEU A 225 20.82 0.74 -16.96
CA LEU A 225 20.89 2.13 -17.36
C LEU A 225 22.36 2.56 -17.55
N GLU A 226 22.58 3.64 -18.28
CA GLU A 226 23.93 4.18 -18.54
C GLU A 226 24.69 4.47 -17.23
N ASN A 227 23.96 4.94 -16.19
CA ASN A 227 24.52 5.15 -14.86
C ASN A 227 25.02 3.85 -14.21
N ASP A 228 24.37 2.71 -14.44
CA ASP A 228 24.80 1.41 -13.88
C ASP A 228 26.13 0.95 -14.46
N VAL A 229 26.31 1.15 -15.76
CA VAL A 229 27.57 0.84 -16.47
C VAL A 229 28.67 1.80 -16.00
N PHE A 230 28.33 3.07 -15.81
CA PHE A 230 29.26 4.07 -15.29
C PHE A 230 29.72 3.74 -13.87
N GLU A 231 28.85 3.28 -12.98
CA GLU A 231 29.21 2.85 -11.62
C GLU A 231 30.29 1.76 -11.59
N LEU A 232 30.13 0.73 -12.41
CA LEU A 232 31.13 -0.35 -12.55
C LEU A 232 32.50 0.18 -12.98
N SER A 233 32.52 1.24 -13.77
CA SER A 233 33.75 1.92 -14.16
C SER A 233 34.37 2.71 -12.99
N ILE A 234 33.53 3.37 -12.17
CA ILE A 234 33.98 4.08 -10.96
C ILE A 234 34.58 3.10 -9.95
N THR A 235 33.95 1.95 -9.69
CA THR A 235 34.45 0.97 -8.71
C THR A 235 35.89 0.56 -9.01
N LYS A 236 36.24 0.39 -10.30
CA LYS A 236 37.61 0.07 -10.73
C LYS A 236 38.61 1.19 -10.45
N ASN A 237 38.16 2.44 -10.48
CA ASN A 237 39.00 3.62 -10.23
C ASN A 237 39.20 3.90 -8.74
N LEU A 238 38.35 3.34 -7.88
CA LEU A 238 38.38 3.54 -6.44
C LEU A 238 39.11 2.44 -5.67
N ILE A 239 39.76 1.50 -6.35
CA ILE A 239 40.53 0.40 -5.74
C ILE A 239 41.91 0.28 -6.39
N ILE A 240 42.90 -0.14 -5.62
CA ILE A 240 44.23 -0.43 -6.15
C ILE A 240 44.28 -1.91 -6.50
N ASN A 241 44.55 -2.24 -7.76
CA ASN A 241 44.75 -3.61 -8.21
C ASN A 241 46.24 -3.96 -8.18
N ASP A 242 46.68 -4.68 -7.15
CA ASP A 242 48.05 -5.19 -7.03
C ASP A 242 48.05 -6.72 -7.18
N ASN A 243 48.48 -7.19 -8.35
CA ASN A 243 48.82 -8.60 -8.63
C ASN A 243 47.88 -9.65 -7.97
N LYS A 244 46.57 -9.52 -8.25
CA LYS A 244 45.45 -10.39 -7.81
C LYS A 244 44.81 -10.05 -6.45
N LYS A 245 45.24 -9.00 -5.75
CA LYS A 245 44.54 -8.47 -4.58
C LYS A 245 44.06 -7.04 -4.83
N LEU A 246 42.80 -6.81 -4.50
CA LEU A 246 42.23 -5.49 -4.45
C LEU A 246 42.54 -4.86 -3.09
N LEU A 247 43.05 -3.64 -3.12
CA LEU A 247 43.40 -2.86 -1.94
C LEU A 247 42.55 -1.58 -1.90
N PRO A 248 42.24 -1.06 -0.69
CA PRO A 248 41.49 0.17 -0.57
C PRO A 248 42.32 1.34 -1.10
N LEU A 249 41.67 2.28 -1.80
CA LEU A 249 42.33 3.51 -2.24
C LEU A 249 42.56 4.45 -1.07
N PHE A 250 41.61 4.46 -0.11
CA PHE A 250 41.69 5.29 1.09
C PHE A 250 42.12 4.45 2.29
N LYS A 251 43.10 4.94 3.06
CA LYS A 251 43.53 4.28 4.31
C LYS A 251 42.47 4.39 5.41
N HIS A 252 41.71 5.48 5.39
CA HIS A 252 40.65 5.80 6.33
C HIS A 252 39.50 6.45 5.57
N LEU A 253 38.28 6.13 5.98
CA LEU A 253 37.08 6.76 5.44
C LEU A 253 36.57 7.84 6.40
N PRO A 254 36.00 8.94 5.88
CA PRO A 254 35.31 9.91 6.72
C PRO A 254 34.12 9.22 7.40
N LYS A 255 33.82 9.58 8.65
CA LYS A 255 32.61 9.06 9.31
C LYS A 255 31.38 9.49 8.51
N THR A 256 30.51 8.55 8.15
CA THR A 256 29.18 8.85 7.63
C THR A 256 28.42 9.66 8.67
N ILE A 257 27.93 10.83 8.26
CA ILE A 257 27.12 11.71 9.11
C ILE A 257 25.68 11.25 8.96
N ILE A 258 25.17 10.60 10.00
CA ILE A 258 23.75 10.31 10.13
C ILE A 258 23.15 11.46 10.95
N THR A 259 22.12 12.09 10.42
CA THR A 259 21.40 13.18 11.06
C THR A 259 20.71 12.70 12.33
N THR A 260 20.36 13.64 13.22
CA THR A 260 19.55 13.32 14.39
C THR A 260 18.20 12.69 13.99
N ALA A 261 17.59 13.14 12.90
CA ALA A 261 16.31 12.61 12.42
C ALA A 261 16.43 11.14 11.98
N GLU A 262 17.45 10.81 11.20
CA GLU A 262 17.70 9.43 10.74
C GLU A 262 18.03 8.50 11.91
N HIS A 263 18.81 8.96 12.87
CA HIS A 263 19.09 8.20 14.09
C HIS A 263 17.83 7.86 14.89
N LYS A 264 16.95 8.85 15.04
CA LYS A 264 15.67 8.69 15.74
C LYS A 264 14.74 7.76 14.96
N PHE A 265 14.67 7.90 13.63
CA PHE A 265 13.93 7.00 12.74
C PHE A 265 14.42 5.55 12.85
N ILE A 266 15.74 5.32 12.81
CA ILE A 266 16.33 3.98 12.97
C ILE A 266 15.94 3.39 14.33
N LYS A 267 16.00 4.18 15.41
CA LYS A 267 15.60 3.73 16.75
C LYS A 267 14.14 3.27 16.76
N ASP A 268 13.24 4.06 16.20
CA ASP A 268 11.82 3.72 16.14
C ASP A 268 11.58 2.47 15.27
N LEU A 269 12.28 2.34 14.14
CA LEU A 269 12.19 1.19 13.23
C LEU A 269 12.59 -0.13 13.89
N ILE A 270 13.64 -0.12 14.73
CA ILE A 270 14.13 -1.32 15.44
C ILE A 270 13.10 -1.81 16.47
N MET A 271 12.36 -0.87 17.07
CA MET A 271 11.34 -1.17 18.07
C MET A 271 10.01 -1.61 17.44
N ASP A 272 9.85 -1.44 16.13
CA ASP A 272 8.63 -1.79 15.40
C ASP A 272 8.59 -3.29 15.03
N GLU A 273 7.68 -4.03 15.66
CA GLU A 273 7.47 -5.47 15.42
C GLU A 273 7.12 -5.82 13.97
N ARG A 274 6.63 -4.85 13.16
CA ARG A 274 6.31 -5.07 11.74
C ARG A 274 7.55 -5.16 10.86
N VAL A 275 8.67 -4.63 11.32
CA VAL A 275 9.91 -4.53 10.53
C VAL A 275 11.08 -5.24 11.20
N ASN A 276 11.13 -5.25 12.53
CA ASN A 276 12.29 -5.74 13.28
C ASN A 276 12.64 -7.21 12.96
N TRP A 277 11.65 -8.04 12.61
CA TRP A 277 11.84 -9.44 12.23
C TRP A 277 12.72 -9.61 10.98
N MET A 278 12.82 -8.59 10.13
CA MET A 278 13.70 -8.58 8.96
C MET A 278 15.18 -8.38 9.32
N LEU A 279 15.47 -7.90 10.53
CA LEU A 279 16.83 -7.65 11.00
C LEU A 279 17.38 -8.89 11.69
N SER A 280 18.62 -9.27 11.36
CA SER A 280 19.29 -10.36 12.07
C SER A 280 19.47 -10.01 13.56
N PRO A 281 19.45 -10.99 14.48
CA PRO A 281 19.60 -10.72 15.91
C PRO A 281 20.88 -9.94 16.24
N ILE A 282 21.98 -10.24 15.54
CA ILE A 282 23.26 -9.55 15.69
C ILE A 282 23.15 -8.07 15.29
N LEU A 283 22.47 -7.79 14.16
CA LEU A 283 22.28 -6.42 13.69
C LEU A 283 21.36 -5.64 14.64
N GLN A 284 20.28 -6.26 15.13
CA GLN A 284 19.40 -5.66 16.11
C GLN A 284 20.17 -5.24 17.37
N THR A 285 20.96 -6.13 17.97
CA THR A 285 21.75 -5.81 19.17
C THR A 285 22.68 -4.61 18.92
N LYS A 286 23.42 -4.63 17.81
CA LYS A 286 24.33 -3.52 17.46
C LYS A 286 23.60 -2.19 17.29
N LEU A 287 22.45 -2.21 16.64
CA LEU A 287 21.66 -1.00 16.40
C LEU A 287 20.99 -0.49 17.68
N ILE A 288 20.52 -1.37 18.56
CA ILE A 288 19.97 -1.01 19.88
C ILE A 288 21.05 -0.31 20.72
N GLU A 289 22.25 -0.89 20.78
CA GLU A 289 23.39 -0.29 21.49
C GLU A 289 23.76 1.08 20.90
N ALA A 290 23.83 1.18 19.57
CA ALA A 290 24.18 2.42 18.87
C ALA A 290 23.12 3.54 19.04
N THR A 291 21.86 3.18 19.31
CA THR A 291 20.75 4.14 19.42
C THR A 291 20.27 4.36 20.86
N GLN A 292 20.91 3.72 21.85
CA GLN A 292 20.49 3.75 23.26
C GLN A 292 20.41 5.17 23.85
N SER A 293 21.34 6.05 23.48
CA SER A 293 21.42 7.43 23.98
C SER A 293 20.53 8.44 23.24
N ILE A 294 19.79 7.99 22.23
CA ILE A 294 19.01 8.85 21.34
C ILE A 294 17.57 8.89 21.85
N GLU A 295 16.97 10.07 22.00
CA GLU A 295 15.54 10.19 22.35
C GLU A 295 14.65 9.70 21.20
N ASN A 296 13.52 9.06 21.47
CA ASN A 296 12.59 8.61 20.42
C ASN A 296 12.05 9.81 19.61
N THR A 297 11.72 9.59 18.33
CA THR A 297 11.33 10.68 17.41
C THR A 297 9.96 11.26 17.70
N LEU A 298 9.02 10.39 18.04
CA LEU A 298 7.58 10.65 18.08
C LEU A 298 6.98 9.90 19.29
N PRO A 299 5.83 10.34 19.82
CA PRO A 299 5.08 9.53 20.77
C PRO A 299 4.87 8.12 20.20
N ASP A 300 4.92 7.09 21.06
CA ASP A 300 4.90 5.67 20.68
C ASP A 300 3.80 5.30 19.67
N THR A 301 2.73 6.08 19.54
CA THR A 301 1.58 5.79 18.69
C THR A 301 1.68 6.28 17.24
N LEU A 302 2.62 7.16 16.88
CA LEU A 302 2.58 7.84 15.57
C LEU A 302 2.90 6.90 14.39
N TRP A 303 3.84 5.97 14.57
CA TRP A 303 4.17 4.94 13.58
C TRP A 303 3.13 3.82 13.54
N HIS A 304 2.39 3.62 14.62
CA HIS A 304 1.33 2.63 14.76
C HIS A 304 -0.01 3.10 14.19
N ASN A 305 -0.03 4.16 13.37
CA ASN A 305 -1.22 4.61 12.66
C ASN A 305 -1.69 3.50 11.72
N LYS A 306 -2.53 2.62 12.27
CA LYS A 306 -3.35 1.68 11.53
C LYS A 306 -4.21 2.52 10.60
N THR A 307 -4.25 2.12 9.34
CA THR A 307 -5.30 2.59 8.45
C THR A 307 -6.64 2.41 9.16
N ILE A 308 -7.40 3.50 9.26
CA ILE A 308 -8.69 3.53 9.97
C ILE A 308 -9.71 2.59 9.29
N THR A 309 -9.40 2.07 8.10
CA THR A 309 -10.35 1.64 7.08
C THR A 309 -10.24 0.17 6.72
N THR A 310 -9.02 -0.29 6.51
CA THR A 310 -8.69 -1.67 6.23
C THR A 310 -7.41 -1.99 6.97
N ASP A 311 -7.40 -3.05 7.75
CA ASP A 311 -6.20 -3.49 8.47
C ASP A 311 -6.03 -4.99 8.20
N GLU A 312 -5.02 -5.32 7.43
CA GLU A 312 -4.60 -6.68 7.08
C GLU A 312 -3.28 -7.06 7.80
N SER A 313 -2.89 -6.34 8.86
CA SER A 313 -1.72 -6.71 9.68
C SER A 313 -1.79 -8.18 10.08
N LEU A 314 -0.68 -8.89 10.08
CA LEU A 314 -0.68 -10.27 10.54
C LEU A 314 -0.87 -10.34 12.06
N ASN A 315 -1.56 -11.37 12.52
CA ASN A 315 -1.65 -11.66 13.96
C ASN A 315 -0.31 -12.18 14.50
N THR A 316 0.47 -12.86 13.65
CA THR A 316 1.79 -13.40 13.99
C THR A 316 2.74 -13.21 12.81
N ILE A 317 4.02 -12.98 13.10
CA ILE A 317 5.08 -12.86 12.08
C ILE A 317 5.63 -14.23 11.62
N GLU A 318 5.22 -15.33 12.27
CA GLU A 318 5.76 -16.67 11.99
C GLU A 318 5.60 -17.07 10.53
N SER A 319 4.41 -16.84 9.95
CA SER A 319 4.12 -17.09 8.54
C SER A 319 5.03 -16.30 7.60
N LEU A 320 5.34 -15.04 7.93
CA LEU A 320 6.30 -14.22 7.19
C LEU A 320 7.71 -14.79 7.26
N THR A 321 8.16 -15.15 8.46
CA THR A 321 9.49 -15.72 8.67
C THR A 321 9.67 -17.01 7.90
N ILE A 322 8.67 -17.89 7.88
CA ILE A 322 8.71 -19.14 7.10
C ILE A 322 8.81 -18.83 5.61
N CYS A 323 7.97 -17.92 5.09
CA CYS A 323 8.02 -17.53 3.68
C CYS A 323 9.35 -16.87 3.30
N HIS A 324 9.88 -16.00 4.16
CA HIS A 324 11.15 -15.32 3.94
C HIS A 324 12.32 -16.30 3.90
N ASN A 325 12.39 -17.22 4.85
CA ASN A 325 13.43 -18.26 4.88
C ASN A 325 13.31 -19.18 3.66
N ALA A 326 12.09 -19.56 3.27
CA ALA A 326 11.87 -20.39 2.09
C ALA A 326 12.37 -19.70 0.80
N ILE A 327 12.18 -18.38 0.65
CA ILE A 327 12.75 -17.61 -0.47
C ILE A 327 14.29 -17.64 -0.43
N ILE A 328 14.90 -17.42 0.74
CA ILE A 328 16.37 -17.41 0.88
C ILE A 328 16.97 -18.78 0.57
N ASN A 329 16.31 -19.84 1.01
CA ASN A 329 16.80 -21.22 0.91
C ASN A 329 16.37 -21.92 -0.39
N GLU A 330 15.62 -21.24 -1.28
CA GLU A 330 15.02 -21.81 -2.49
C GLU A 330 14.12 -23.04 -2.19
N GLU A 331 13.44 -23.03 -1.04
CA GLU A 331 12.51 -24.06 -0.59
C GLU A 331 11.07 -23.76 -1.07
N SER A 332 10.23 -24.79 -1.16
CA SER A 332 8.79 -24.61 -1.38
C SER A 332 8.06 -24.40 -0.05
N ILE A 333 6.88 -23.79 -0.13
CA ILE A 333 5.93 -23.75 0.99
C ILE A 333 4.73 -24.64 0.69
N LEU A 334 4.36 -25.47 1.66
CA LEU A 334 3.09 -26.17 1.70
C LEU A 334 2.15 -25.40 2.63
N CYS A 335 0.99 -25.02 2.11
CA CYS A 335 -0.02 -24.30 2.86
C CYS A 335 -1.43 -24.74 2.47
N GLU A 336 -2.37 -24.48 3.36
CA GLU A 336 -3.79 -24.67 3.09
C GLU A 336 -4.40 -23.35 2.61
N HIS A 337 -5.06 -23.41 1.45
CA HIS A 337 -5.78 -22.28 0.86
C HIS A 337 -7.10 -22.78 0.27
N ASN A 338 -8.22 -22.26 0.78
CA ASN A 338 -9.58 -22.71 0.44
C ASN A 338 -9.78 -24.22 0.66
N ASP A 339 -9.43 -24.69 1.86
CA ASP A 339 -9.55 -26.10 2.29
C ASP A 339 -8.80 -27.09 1.39
N LYS A 340 -7.81 -26.60 0.65
CA LYS A 340 -6.94 -27.40 -0.22
C LYS A 340 -5.51 -27.13 0.15
N ASN A 341 -4.74 -28.20 0.29
CA ASN A 341 -3.30 -28.10 0.39
C ASN A 341 -2.74 -27.76 -0.99
N ILE A 342 -1.98 -26.68 -1.05
CA ILE A 342 -1.29 -26.21 -2.24
C ILE A 342 0.20 -26.10 -1.94
N GLU A 343 1.01 -26.44 -2.93
CA GLU A 343 2.45 -26.22 -2.92
C GLU A 343 2.76 -24.99 -3.76
N LEU A 344 3.52 -24.07 -3.16
CA LEU A 344 3.91 -22.82 -3.77
C LEU A 344 5.43 -22.67 -3.70
N LEU A 345 6.03 -22.24 -4.80
CA LEU A 345 7.42 -21.82 -4.85
C LEU A 345 7.48 -20.30 -4.61
N PRO A 346 7.82 -19.84 -3.40
CA PRO A 346 7.76 -18.43 -3.05
C PRO A 346 8.84 -17.65 -3.81
N TYR A 347 8.48 -16.50 -4.36
CA TYR A 347 9.39 -15.66 -5.14
C TYR A 347 9.66 -14.31 -4.48
N LYS A 348 8.60 -13.63 -4.03
CA LYS A 348 8.72 -12.28 -3.45
C LYS A 348 7.67 -12.04 -2.37
N LEU A 349 8.09 -11.38 -1.29
CA LEU A 349 7.20 -10.80 -0.28
C LEU A 349 6.98 -9.32 -0.57
N GLU A 350 5.74 -8.86 -0.46
CA GLU A 350 5.35 -7.47 -0.68
C GLU A 350 4.51 -6.96 0.48
N TYR A 351 4.87 -5.78 0.98
CA TYR A 351 4.15 -5.08 2.02
C TYR A 351 3.28 -3.99 1.40
N ASN A 352 2.01 -3.94 1.76
CA ASN A 352 1.08 -2.90 1.34
C ASN A 352 0.85 -1.90 2.48
N VAL A 353 1.46 -0.72 2.37
CA VAL A 353 1.32 0.36 3.36
C VAL A 353 -0.15 0.78 3.55
N ALA A 354 -0.97 0.71 2.51
CA ALA A 354 -2.37 1.13 2.56
C ALA A 354 -3.29 0.16 3.31
N THR A 355 -2.96 -1.14 3.35
CA THR A 355 -3.74 -2.12 4.14
C THR A 355 -2.99 -2.61 5.37
N ASN A 356 -1.71 -2.24 5.54
CA ASN A 356 -0.78 -2.86 6.48
C ASN A 356 -0.64 -4.38 6.31
N GLY A 357 -1.02 -4.91 5.13
CA GLY A 357 -1.01 -6.34 4.81
C GLY A 357 0.27 -6.77 4.12
N PHE A 358 0.54 -8.08 4.20
CA PHE A 358 1.61 -8.71 3.45
C PHE A 358 1.05 -9.70 2.45
N ASN A 359 1.65 -9.70 1.27
CA ASN A 359 1.33 -10.62 0.20
C ASN A 359 2.59 -11.37 -0.23
N ILE A 360 2.37 -12.56 -0.76
CA ILE A 360 3.40 -13.38 -1.37
C ILE A 360 3.07 -13.60 -2.84
N LEU A 361 4.02 -13.27 -3.70
CA LEU A 361 4.05 -13.70 -5.09
C LEU A 361 4.79 -15.03 -5.13
N ALA A 362 4.11 -16.07 -5.60
CA ALA A 362 4.67 -17.42 -5.66
C ALA A 362 4.25 -18.13 -6.94
N TYR A 363 5.09 -19.04 -7.44
CA TYR A 363 4.73 -19.91 -8.54
C TYR A 363 3.92 -21.11 -8.01
N SER A 364 2.68 -21.25 -8.50
CA SER A 364 1.79 -22.34 -8.14
C SER A 364 2.16 -23.59 -8.93
N ILE A 365 2.51 -24.68 -8.23
CA ILE A 365 2.82 -25.96 -8.86
C ILE A 365 1.59 -26.52 -9.58
N ALA A 366 0.41 -26.39 -8.95
CA ALA A 366 -0.84 -26.91 -9.48
C ALA A 366 -1.27 -26.18 -10.77
N ASN A 367 -1.14 -24.85 -10.80
CA ASN A 367 -1.62 -24.03 -11.91
C ASN A 367 -0.51 -23.66 -12.91
N GLN A 368 0.74 -24.00 -12.61
CA GLN A 368 1.91 -23.76 -13.44
C GLN A 368 2.11 -22.29 -13.86
N THR A 369 1.77 -21.37 -12.95
CA THR A 369 1.83 -19.92 -13.17
C THR A 369 2.12 -19.19 -11.86
N PHE A 370 2.59 -17.95 -11.96
CA PHE A 370 2.69 -17.05 -10.82
C PHE A 370 1.31 -16.60 -10.33
N GLU A 371 1.14 -16.65 -9.01
CA GLU A 371 -0.07 -16.23 -8.31
C GLU A 371 0.28 -15.37 -7.10
N TYR A 372 -0.69 -14.56 -6.71
CA TYR A 372 -0.54 -13.58 -5.64
C TYR A 372 -1.49 -13.91 -4.51
N TYR A 373 -0.93 -14.18 -3.33
CA TYR A 373 -1.70 -14.59 -2.15
C TYR A 373 -1.50 -13.58 -1.02
N SER A 374 -2.58 -13.20 -0.35
CA SER A 374 -2.48 -12.52 0.93
C SER A 374 -2.05 -13.54 1.98
N ILE A 375 -1.06 -13.23 2.80
CA ILE A 375 -0.56 -14.19 3.81
C ILE A 375 -1.67 -14.56 4.80
N ASN A 376 -2.60 -13.65 5.10
CA ASN A 376 -3.76 -13.93 5.95
C ASN A 376 -4.72 -15.00 5.39
N THR A 377 -4.60 -15.35 4.11
CA THR A 377 -5.44 -16.37 3.45
C THR A 377 -4.76 -17.74 3.39
N LEU A 378 -3.49 -17.82 3.79
CA LEU A 378 -2.70 -19.03 3.79
C LEU A 378 -2.63 -19.58 5.21
N ASN A 379 -3.24 -20.74 5.42
CA ASN A 379 -3.22 -21.42 6.71
C ASN A 379 -2.10 -22.47 6.75
N SER A 380 -1.63 -22.78 7.95
CA SER A 380 -0.71 -23.91 8.19
C SER A 380 0.54 -23.90 7.30
N ILE A 381 1.13 -22.72 7.08
CA ILE A 381 2.29 -22.56 6.19
C ILE A 381 3.51 -23.29 6.77
N THR A 382 4.13 -24.15 5.97
CA THR A 382 5.33 -24.90 6.34
C THR A 382 6.31 -24.93 5.16
N ALA A 383 7.60 -24.86 5.45
CA ALA A 383 8.64 -25.02 4.43
C ALA A 383 8.89 -26.51 4.15
N ILE A 384 9.04 -26.85 2.88
CA ILE A 384 9.28 -28.21 2.40
C ILE A 384 10.32 -28.20 1.28
N GLU A 385 10.94 -29.35 1.02
CA GLU A 385 11.77 -29.53 -0.16
C GLU A 385 10.91 -29.38 -1.43
N PRO A 386 11.36 -28.61 -2.44
CA PRO A 386 10.60 -28.43 -3.67
C PRO A 386 10.30 -29.74 -4.39
N SER A 387 9.03 -29.96 -4.77
CA SER A 387 8.66 -31.11 -5.62
C SER A 387 9.26 -31.03 -7.02
N ILE A 388 9.58 -29.83 -7.48
CA ILE A 388 10.20 -29.56 -8.77
C ILE A 388 11.33 -28.54 -8.65
N SER A 389 12.35 -28.70 -9.50
CA SER A 389 13.41 -27.71 -9.65
C SER A 389 13.09 -26.80 -10.85
N ILE A 390 12.83 -25.53 -10.57
CA ILE A 390 12.58 -24.48 -11.57
C ILE A 390 13.42 -23.25 -11.23
N ASP A 391 14.06 -22.66 -12.25
CA ASP A 391 14.62 -21.32 -12.13
C ASP A 391 13.47 -20.28 -12.16
N LEU A 392 13.05 -19.87 -10.96
CA LEU A 392 11.97 -18.91 -10.76
C LEU A 392 12.29 -17.54 -11.37
N ASN A 393 13.55 -17.10 -11.38
CA ASN A 393 13.92 -15.80 -11.94
C ASN A 393 13.73 -15.79 -13.46
N SER A 394 14.26 -16.81 -14.14
CA SER A 394 14.09 -16.93 -15.60
C SER A 394 12.62 -17.10 -15.97
N ARG A 395 11.86 -17.88 -15.19
CA ARG A 395 10.42 -18.06 -15.43
C ARG A 395 9.65 -16.77 -15.20
N TYR A 396 9.92 -16.07 -14.10
CA TYR A 396 9.32 -14.79 -13.78
C TYR A 396 9.59 -13.77 -14.88
N LEU A 397 10.84 -13.62 -15.33
CA LEU A 397 11.20 -12.70 -16.41
C LEU A 397 10.48 -13.03 -17.71
N LYS A 398 10.39 -14.31 -18.07
CA LYS A 398 9.67 -14.74 -19.27
C LYS A 398 8.17 -14.41 -19.17
N ASP A 399 7.55 -14.69 -18.03
CA ASP A 399 6.13 -14.36 -17.84
C ASP A 399 5.94 -12.82 -17.75
N PHE A 400 6.92 -12.11 -17.17
CA PHE A 400 6.95 -10.65 -17.05
C PHE A 400 7.04 -9.95 -18.41
N GLU A 401 7.93 -10.38 -19.30
CA GLU A 401 8.10 -9.80 -20.63
C GLU A 401 6.94 -10.13 -21.58
N ASN A 402 6.30 -11.30 -21.43
CA ASN A 402 5.29 -11.79 -22.37
C ASN A 402 3.83 -11.48 -21.98
N GLU A 403 3.53 -11.16 -20.72
CA GLU A 403 2.15 -10.97 -20.22
C GLU A 403 1.82 -9.55 -19.72
N GLN A 404 2.20 -8.51 -20.46
CA GLN A 404 1.73 -7.15 -20.13
C GLN A 404 0.38 -6.88 -20.80
N LEU A 405 -0.70 -7.04 -20.03
CA LEU A 405 -2.02 -6.54 -20.38
C LEU A 405 -2.09 -5.04 -20.07
N SER A 406 -3.06 -4.35 -20.66
CA SER A 406 -3.35 -2.96 -20.33
C SER A 406 -4.84 -2.76 -20.17
N ALA A 407 -5.23 -2.01 -19.14
CA ALA A 407 -6.59 -1.56 -18.94
C ALA A 407 -6.67 -0.07 -19.22
N THR A 408 -7.62 0.33 -20.06
CA THR A 408 -7.87 1.74 -20.37
C THR A 408 -9.27 2.12 -19.90
N PHE A 409 -9.38 3.19 -19.12
CA PHE A 409 -10.65 3.71 -18.64
C PHE A 409 -10.69 5.23 -18.69
N GLU A 410 -11.89 5.77 -18.83
CA GLU A 410 -12.15 7.19 -18.70
C GLU A 410 -12.49 7.49 -17.24
N ILE A 411 -11.98 8.60 -16.72
CA ILE A 411 -12.32 9.12 -15.39
C ILE A 411 -12.83 10.54 -15.52
N TYR A 412 -13.97 10.82 -14.87
CA TYR A 412 -14.52 12.15 -14.74
C TYR A 412 -14.21 12.71 -13.35
N ASP A 413 -13.50 13.83 -13.28
CA ASP A 413 -13.05 14.40 -12.01
C ASP A 413 -14.20 15.06 -11.23
N ILE A 414 -14.99 14.23 -10.56
CA ILE A 414 -16.00 14.63 -9.58
C ILE A 414 -15.52 14.21 -8.19
N LYS A 415 -15.55 15.13 -7.21
CA LYS A 415 -15.20 14.86 -5.80
C LYS A 415 -13.78 14.28 -5.66
N ASN A 416 -12.81 14.90 -6.32
CA ASN A 416 -11.39 14.52 -6.32
C ASN A 416 -11.21 13.07 -6.82
N ALA A 417 -11.92 12.70 -7.88
CA ALA A 417 -11.86 11.34 -8.39
C ALA A 417 -10.47 11.02 -8.94
N ILE A 418 -9.80 12.01 -9.54
CA ILE A 418 -8.40 11.87 -9.99
C ILE A 418 -7.48 11.53 -8.83
N ASP A 419 -7.52 12.31 -7.74
CA ASP A 419 -6.60 12.08 -6.61
C ASP A 419 -6.80 10.68 -6.04
N ARG A 420 -8.06 10.26 -5.84
CA ARG A 420 -8.38 8.90 -5.40
C ARG A 420 -7.92 7.84 -6.40
N CYS A 421 -7.98 8.11 -7.70
CA CYS A 421 -7.48 7.21 -8.73
C CYS A 421 -5.97 7.05 -8.61
N PHE A 422 -5.23 8.16 -8.51
CA PHE A 422 -3.78 8.10 -8.32
C PHE A 422 -3.41 7.39 -7.02
N THR A 423 -4.07 7.70 -5.90
CA THR A 423 -3.89 6.96 -4.64
C THR A 423 -4.20 5.47 -4.80
N ALA A 424 -5.29 5.13 -5.49
CA ALA A 424 -5.67 3.75 -5.72
C ALA A 424 -4.77 3.03 -6.74
N PHE A 425 -3.88 3.70 -7.45
CA PHE A 425 -2.99 3.07 -8.43
C PHE A 425 -1.51 3.43 -8.20
N THR A 426 -1.13 3.87 -7.00
CA THR A 426 0.24 4.30 -6.68
C THR A 426 1.31 3.23 -6.91
N ASN A 427 0.93 1.95 -6.80
CA ASN A 427 1.80 0.81 -7.02
C ASN A 427 1.80 0.31 -8.48
N TYR A 428 1.11 1.02 -9.38
CA TYR A 428 1.07 0.74 -10.81
C TYR A 428 1.78 1.85 -11.57
N GLU A 429 2.41 1.48 -12.68
CA GLU A 429 2.70 2.45 -13.72
C GLU A 429 1.37 2.87 -14.35
N ILE A 430 1.11 4.18 -14.37
CA ILE A 430 -0.10 4.73 -14.96
C ILE A 430 0.25 5.87 -15.90
N THR A 431 -0.46 5.93 -17.02
CA THR A 431 -0.37 7.03 -17.96
C THR A 431 -1.73 7.68 -18.08
N GLY A 432 -1.77 9.01 -18.09
CA GLY A 432 -3.01 9.77 -18.12
C GLY A 432 -2.94 10.88 -19.16
N ASN A 433 -3.99 11.00 -19.98
CA ASN A 433 -4.14 12.08 -20.95
C ASN A 433 -5.52 12.71 -20.77
N GLU A 434 -5.61 14.04 -20.79
CA GLU A 434 -6.91 14.72 -20.84
C GLU A 434 -7.54 14.52 -22.23
N ILE A 435 -8.81 14.11 -22.28
CA ILE A 435 -9.47 13.79 -23.57
C ILE A 435 -9.72 15.07 -24.36
N ILE A 436 -10.25 16.08 -23.68
CA ILE A 436 -10.53 17.40 -24.24
C ILE A 436 -10.07 18.44 -23.20
N PRO A 437 -9.29 19.45 -23.59
CA PRO A 437 -8.87 20.51 -22.68
C PRO A 437 -10.05 21.15 -21.94
N ASN A 438 -10.01 21.17 -20.60
CA ASN A 438 -11.03 21.69 -19.70
C ASN A 438 -12.32 20.86 -19.60
N SER A 439 -12.32 19.60 -20.04
CA SER A 439 -13.50 18.72 -19.92
C SER A 439 -13.63 18.03 -18.56
N ASN A 440 -12.58 18.07 -17.73
CA ASN A 440 -12.42 17.25 -16.51
C ASN A 440 -12.52 15.74 -16.77
N ILE A 441 -12.40 15.29 -18.02
CA ILE A 441 -12.41 13.88 -18.41
C ILE A 441 -11.02 13.48 -18.89
N TYR A 442 -10.50 12.41 -18.32
CA TYR A 442 -9.16 11.91 -18.57
C TYR A 442 -9.23 10.45 -18.98
N THR A 443 -8.39 10.04 -19.91
CA THR A 443 -8.14 8.64 -20.21
C THR A 443 -6.93 8.19 -19.42
N ILE A 444 -7.11 7.17 -18.58
CA ILE A 444 -6.06 6.52 -17.82
C ILE A 444 -5.79 5.15 -18.43
N THR A 445 -4.52 4.82 -18.64
CA THR A 445 -4.07 3.49 -19.03
C THR A 445 -3.16 2.92 -17.96
N VAL A 446 -3.52 1.72 -17.51
CA VAL A 446 -2.83 0.97 -16.44
C VAL A 446 -2.35 -0.35 -17.04
N PRO A 447 -1.06 -0.49 -17.36
CA PRO A 447 -0.46 -1.81 -17.55
C PRO A 447 -0.63 -2.68 -16.30
N PHE A 448 -1.00 -3.94 -16.48
CA PHE A 448 -1.15 -4.89 -15.40
C PHE A 448 -0.84 -6.32 -15.88
N LYS A 449 -0.62 -7.22 -14.93
CA LYS A 449 -0.38 -8.65 -15.18
C LYS A 449 -1.63 -9.47 -14.87
N THR A 450 -1.73 -10.67 -15.45
CA THR A 450 -2.88 -11.58 -15.26
C THR A 450 -3.20 -11.81 -13.77
N TYR A 451 -2.18 -12.05 -12.94
CA TYR A 451 -2.34 -12.25 -11.49
C TYR A 451 -2.84 -11.00 -10.73
N GLN A 452 -2.67 -9.80 -11.30
CA GLN A 452 -3.14 -8.53 -10.73
C GLN A 452 -4.59 -8.20 -11.09
N GLN A 453 -5.22 -8.94 -12.02
CA GLN A 453 -6.54 -8.61 -12.54
C GLN A 453 -7.61 -8.47 -11.44
N LYS A 454 -7.57 -9.32 -10.40
CA LYS A 454 -8.51 -9.23 -9.27
C LYS A 454 -8.33 -7.94 -8.47
N ASP A 455 -7.08 -7.55 -8.20
CA ASP A 455 -6.75 -6.29 -7.50
C ASP A 455 -7.16 -5.07 -8.33
N LEU A 456 -6.84 -5.08 -9.63
CA LEU A 456 -7.27 -4.07 -10.59
C LEU A 456 -8.79 -3.88 -10.58
N ILE A 457 -9.58 -4.97 -10.66
CA ILE A 457 -11.04 -4.90 -10.62
C ILE A 457 -11.53 -4.26 -9.31
N ASN A 458 -10.96 -4.64 -8.17
CA ASN A 458 -11.35 -4.05 -6.88
C ASN A 458 -11.08 -2.54 -6.84
N ARG A 459 -9.91 -2.10 -7.33
CA ARG A 459 -9.54 -0.67 -7.41
C ARG A 459 -10.52 0.09 -8.31
N LEU A 460 -10.84 -0.45 -9.48
CA LEU A 460 -11.82 0.13 -10.40
C LEU A 460 -13.21 0.23 -9.75
N LEU A 461 -13.70 -0.84 -9.13
CA LEU A 461 -15.00 -0.84 -8.43
C LEU A 461 -15.05 0.19 -7.29
N SER A 462 -13.94 0.42 -6.59
CA SER A 462 -13.88 1.39 -5.49
C SER A 462 -14.18 2.83 -5.96
N LEU A 463 -13.80 3.17 -7.20
CA LEU A 463 -13.98 4.50 -7.80
C LEU A 463 -15.44 4.80 -8.18
N GLY A 464 -16.28 3.76 -8.34
CA GLY A 464 -17.71 3.87 -8.59
C GLY A 464 -18.03 4.54 -9.93
N SER A 465 -19.04 5.41 -9.96
CA SER A 465 -19.47 6.10 -11.20
C SER A 465 -18.51 7.16 -11.73
N ALA A 466 -17.38 7.38 -11.07
CA ALA A 466 -16.35 8.27 -11.56
C ALA A 466 -15.59 7.71 -12.76
N ILE A 467 -15.70 6.40 -13.04
CA ILE A 467 -14.95 5.74 -14.11
C ILE A 467 -15.83 4.97 -15.11
N HIS A 468 -15.36 4.86 -16.35
CA HIS A 468 -15.86 3.92 -17.36
C HIS A 468 -14.71 3.16 -18.00
N VAL A 469 -14.68 1.85 -17.80
CA VAL A 469 -13.67 0.98 -18.42
C VAL A 469 -13.99 0.80 -19.90
N LYS A 470 -13.00 1.05 -20.75
CA LYS A 470 -13.11 0.97 -22.22
C LYS A 470 -12.43 -0.25 -22.79
N ALA A 471 -11.29 -0.63 -22.25
CA ALA A 471 -10.51 -1.76 -22.74
C ALA A 471 -9.79 -2.49 -21.60
N PRO A 472 -9.55 -3.81 -21.74
CA PRO A 472 -10.09 -4.68 -22.79
C PRO A 472 -11.60 -4.93 -22.59
N ASP A 473 -12.31 -5.28 -23.66
CA ASP A 473 -13.77 -5.50 -23.62
C ASP A 473 -14.19 -6.54 -22.57
N VAL A 474 -13.36 -7.57 -22.37
CA VAL A 474 -13.60 -8.61 -21.35
C VAL A 474 -13.66 -8.01 -19.95
N LEU A 475 -12.72 -7.11 -19.61
CA LEU A 475 -12.68 -6.42 -18.33
C LEU A 475 -13.84 -5.44 -18.18
N ALA A 476 -14.13 -4.66 -19.23
CA ALA A 476 -15.24 -3.72 -19.26
C ALA A 476 -16.59 -4.43 -19.03
N ASN A 477 -16.81 -5.54 -19.74
CA ASN A 477 -18.02 -6.36 -19.61
C ASN A 477 -18.13 -6.98 -18.22
N GLN A 478 -17.01 -7.47 -17.66
CA GLN A 478 -17.00 -8.05 -16.32
C GLN A 478 -17.42 -7.02 -15.25
N ILE A 479 -16.84 -5.82 -15.27
CA ILE A 479 -17.21 -4.75 -14.34
C ILE A 479 -18.66 -4.30 -14.55
N ASN A 480 -19.10 -4.21 -15.80
CA ASN A 480 -20.47 -3.82 -16.11
C ASN A 480 -21.49 -4.85 -15.58
N GLN A 481 -21.22 -6.15 -15.76
CA GLN A 481 -22.07 -7.23 -15.22
C GLN A 481 -22.16 -7.19 -13.69
N ILE A 482 -21.05 -6.87 -13.01
CA ILE A 482 -21.05 -6.68 -11.55
C ILE A 482 -21.99 -5.53 -11.15
N PHE A 483 -21.92 -4.39 -11.83
CA PHE A 483 -22.81 -3.26 -11.53
C PHE A 483 -24.28 -3.55 -11.86
N ILE A 484 -24.57 -4.19 -13.00
CA ILE A 484 -25.94 -4.58 -13.38
C ILE A 484 -26.55 -5.50 -12.31
N LYS A 485 -25.84 -6.59 -11.95
CA LYS A 485 -26.31 -7.53 -10.92
C LYS A 485 -26.46 -6.85 -9.56
N ALA A 486 -25.58 -5.90 -9.23
CA ALA A 486 -25.73 -5.09 -8.02
C ALA A 486 -27.00 -4.22 -8.06
N ILE A 487 -27.28 -3.54 -9.17
CA ILE A 487 -28.49 -2.71 -9.34
C ILE A 487 -29.76 -3.56 -9.23
N GLU A 488 -29.80 -4.72 -9.88
CA GLU A 488 -30.91 -5.68 -9.79
C GLU A 488 -31.20 -6.07 -8.34
N ARG A 489 -30.15 -6.35 -7.56
CA ARG A 489 -30.27 -6.69 -6.13
C ARG A 489 -30.81 -5.57 -5.25
N HIS A 490 -30.57 -4.31 -5.62
CA HIS A 490 -31.07 -3.14 -4.89
C HIS A 490 -32.45 -2.68 -5.37
N THR A 491 -32.95 -3.20 -6.50
CA THR A 491 -34.25 -2.84 -7.10
C THR A 491 -35.31 -3.93 -6.93
N SER A 492 -34.91 -5.18 -6.69
CA SER A 492 -35.82 -6.34 -6.59
C SER A 492 -36.40 -6.59 -5.19
N GLN A 493 -36.29 -5.64 -4.26
CA GLN A 493 -36.82 -5.69 -2.88
C GLN A 493 -37.35 -4.32 -2.48
#